data_AF-A0A4W5M903-F1
#
_entry.id   AF-A0A4W5M903-F1
#
_cell.length_a   1.000
_cell.length_b   1.000
_cell.length_c   1.000
_cell.angle_alpha   90.00
_cell.angle_beta   90.00
_cell.angle_gamma   90.00
#
_symmetry.space_group_name_H-M   'P 1'
#
loop_
_entity.id
_entity.type
_entity.pdbx_description
1 polymer ?
#
loop_
_entity_poly.entity_id
_entity_poly.type
_entity_poly.pdbx_seq_one_letter_code
_entity_poly.pdbx_strand_id
1 'polypeptide(L)'
;PQHCVCCLSVVPEESKKISQYQLLLSQLPRVNKATLRALVNHLYCVQRFAELNQMNLHNLAIVFGPTLFQSDGKDYTAGRVVEELIEHYTDVFEVRDTVNSNP
;
A
#
# COMPACT_ATOMS: atom_id res chain seq x y z
N PRO A 1 16.04 17.00 -36.74
CA PRO A 1 15.48 17.38 -35.41
C PRO A 1 14.27 16.48 -35.08
N GLN A 2 14.42 15.21 -34.69
CA GLN A 2 14.97 14.72 -33.42
C GLN A 2 14.57 15.60 -32.22
N HIS A 3 13.29 15.55 -31.87
CA HIS A 3 12.82 15.97 -30.55
C HIS A 3 12.11 14.78 -29.88
N CYS A 4 12.82 14.23 -28.89
CA CYS A 4 12.33 13.52 -27.70
C CYS A 4 11.27 12.41 -27.87
N VAL A 5 11.73 11.19 -28.16
CA VAL A 5 11.05 9.93 -27.81
C VAL A 5 11.81 9.22 -26.65
N CYS A 6 12.63 9.96 -25.89
CA CYS A 6 13.46 9.39 -24.81
C CYS A 6 12.84 9.54 -23.40
N CYS A 7 11.63 10.09 -23.28
CA CYS A 7 10.94 10.29 -21.99
C CYS A 7 9.94 9.18 -21.63
N LEU A 8 9.94 8.05 -22.34
CA LEU A 8 9.42 6.77 -21.80
C LEU A 8 10.39 6.21 -20.76
N SER A 9 10.92 7.13 -19.94
CA SER A 9 11.82 6.94 -18.82
C SER A 9 11.32 5.74 -18.05
N VAL A 10 12.21 4.76 -17.94
CA VAL A 10 12.13 3.58 -17.08
C VAL A 10 11.25 3.88 -15.88
N VAL A 11 9.95 3.58 -15.96
CA VAL A 11 9.07 3.72 -14.82
C VAL A 11 9.60 2.69 -13.83
N PRO A 12 10.07 3.10 -12.64
CA PRO A 12 10.56 2.16 -11.64
C PRO A 12 9.51 1.08 -11.43
N GLU A 13 9.93 -0.18 -11.33
CA GLU A 13 8.99 -1.31 -11.22
C GLU A 13 7.99 -1.11 -10.07
N GLU A 14 8.43 -0.45 -9.00
CA GLU A 14 7.61 -0.01 -7.86
C GLU A 14 6.51 0.99 -8.26
N SER A 15 6.81 2.01 -9.07
CA SER A 15 5.83 2.98 -9.54
C SER A 15 4.75 2.33 -10.43
N LYS A 16 5.13 1.32 -11.23
CA LYS A 16 4.15 0.52 -11.97
C LYS A 16 3.24 -0.28 -11.04
N LYS A 17 3.80 -0.90 -9.98
CA LYS A 17 3.02 -1.64 -8.99
C LYS A 17 2.04 -0.73 -8.24
N ILE A 18 2.49 0.44 -7.78
CA ILE A 18 1.62 1.44 -7.14
C ILE A 18 0.46 1.82 -8.08
N SER A 19 0.76 2.07 -9.36
CA SER A 19 -0.27 2.39 -10.35
C SER A 19 -1.27 1.25 -10.56
N GLN A 20 -0.80 -0.01 -10.55
CA GLN A 20 -1.67 -1.19 -10.62
C GLN A 20 -2.55 -1.31 -9.36
N TYR A 21 -2.00 -1.09 -8.17
CA TYR A 21 -2.79 -1.07 -6.94
C TYR A 21 -3.86 0.01 -6.97
N GLN A 22 -3.52 1.23 -7.38
CA GLN A 22 -4.49 2.33 -7.54
C GLN A 22 -5.62 1.96 -8.51
N LEU A 23 -5.28 1.32 -9.65
CA LEU A 23 -6.27 0.85 -10.61
C LEU A 23 -7.20 -0.21 -10.01
N LEU A 24 -6.67 -1.22 -9.33
CA LEU A 24 -7.48 -2.27 -8.68
C LEU A 24 -8.36 -1.69 -7.57
N LEU A 25 -7.82 -0.79 -6.75
CA LEU A 25 -8.58 -0.09 -5.71
C LEU A 25 -9.70 0.78 -6.30
N SER A 26 -9.52 1.32 -7.51
CA SER A 26 -10.56 2.09 -8.21
C SER A 26 -11.75 1.23 -8.67
N GLN A 27 -11.53 -0.07 -8.86
CA GLN A 27 -12.57 -1.04 -9.26
C GLN A 27 -13.36 -1.59 -8.08
N LEU A 28 -12.85 -1.43 -6.84
CA LEU A 28 -13.55 -1.89 -5.65
C LEU A 28 -14.79 -1.03 -5.37
N PRO A 29 -15.88 -1.63 -4.84
CA PRO A 29 -17.02 -0.88 -4.33
C PRO A 29 -16.55 0.16 -3.31
N ARG A 30 -17.19 1.34 -3.33
CA ARG A 30 -16.80 2.49 -2.51
C ARG A 30 -16.63 2.15 -1.03
N VAL A 31 -17.50 1.29 -0.48
CA VAL A 31 -17.44 0.85 0.91
C VAL A 31 -16.19 0.02 1.16
N ASN A 32 -15.90 -0.98 0.32
CA ASN A 32 -14.70 -1.82 0.43
C ASN A 32 -13.42 -0.99 0.31
N LYS A 33 -13.35 -0.04 -0.64
CA LYS A 33 -12.20 0.87 -0.78
C LYS A 33 -12.00 1.71 0.49
N ALA A 34 -13.07 2.26 1.06
CA ALA A 34 -13.00 3.07 2.28
C ALA A 34 -12.56 2.24 3.49
N THR A 35 -13.11 1.03 3.66
CA THR A 35 -12.72 0.10 4.72
C THR A 35 -11.25 -0.30 4.60
N LEU A 36 -10.80 -0.67 3.40
CA LEU A 36 -9.41 -1.05 3.16
C LEU A 36 -8.47 0.13 3.42
N ARG A 37 -8.82 1.35 2.97
CA ARG A 37 -8.03 2.56 3.27
C ARG A 37 -7.89 2.79 4.77
N ALA A 38 -9.00 2.72 5.52
CA ALA A 38 -8.98 2.94 6.97
C ALA A 38 -8.15 1.88 7.69
N LEU A 39 -8.26 0.62 7.27
CA LEU A 39 -7.48 -0.48 7.83
C LEU A 39 -5.99 -0.32 7.54
N VAL A 40 -5.60 -0.14 6.27
CA VAL A 40 -4.18 -0.01 5.89
C VAL A 40 -3.56 1.23 6.54
N ASN A 41 -4.30 2.34 6.67
CA ASN A 41 -3.87 3.51 7.44
C ASN A 41 -3.54 3.16 8.90
N HIS A 42 -4.41 2.36 9.54
CA HIS A 42 -4.17 1.92 10.91
C HIS A 42 -2.91 1.07 11.01
N LEU A 43 -2.73 0.09 10.11
CA LEU A 43 -1.54 -0.77 10.09
C LEU A 43 -0.25 0.01 9.78
N TYR A 44 -0.33 1.00 8.89
CA TYR A 44 0.77 1.95 8.62
C TYR A 44 1.18 2.72 9.89
N CYS A 45 0.21 3.21 10.67
CA CYS A 45 0.52 3.83 11.95
C CYS A 45 1.12 2.82 12.95
N VAL A 46 0.58 1.61 13.06
CA VAL A 46 1.09 0.57 13.96
C VAL A 46 2.55 0.24 13.67
N GLN A 47 2.92 0.02 12.40
CA GLN A 47 4.30 -0.33 12.06
C GLN A 47 5.30 0.80 12.36
N ARG A 48 4.87 2.07 12.31
CA ARG A 48 5.73 3.21 12.69
C ARG A 48 6.14 3.21 14.16
N PHE A 49 5.41 2.48 15.01
CA PHE A 49 5.76 2.27 16.42
C PHE A 49 6.29 0.86 16.70
N ALA A 50 6.82 0.18 15.67
CA ALA A 50 7.32 -1.20 15.78
C ALA A 50 8.37 -1.39 16.90
N GLU A 51 9.19 -0.38 17.19
CA GLU A 51 10.16 -0.43 18.30
C GLU A 51 9.48 -0.59 19.67
N LEU A 52 8.25 -0.09 19.83
CA LEU A 52 7.49 -0.16 21.08
C LEU A 52 6.51 -1.34 21.10
N ASN A 53 5.77 -1.55 20.01
CA ASN A 53 4.70 -2.56 19.95
C ASN A 53 5.16 -3.91 19.37
N GLN A 54 6.39 -4.00 18.88
CA GLN A 54 6.98 -5.22 18.29
C GLN A 54 6.26 -5.74 17.03
N MET A 55 5.37 -4.93 16.45
CA MET A 55 4.62 -5.23 15.23
C MET A 55 5.23 -4.49 14.04
N ASN A 56 6.24 -5.10 13.43
CA ASN A 56 6.77 -4.64 12.15
C ASN A 56 5.83 -4.99 10.99
N LEU A 57 6.13 -4.44 9.81
CA LEU A 57 5.38 -4.64 8.58
C LEU A 57 5.18 -6.13 8.23
N HIS A 58 6.22 -6.94 8.40
CA HIS A 58 6.18 -8.38 8.15
C HIS A 58 5.23 -9.13 9.09
N ASN A 59 5.30 -8.86 10.39
CA ASN A 59 4.42 -9.46 11.39
C ASN A 59 2.95 -9.11 11.13
N LEU A 60 2.68 -7.86 10.72
CA LEU A 60 1.34 -7.43 10.34
C LEU A 60 0.84 -8.19 9.10
N ALA A 61 1.68 -8.37 8.09
CA ALA A 61 1.31 -9.09 6.88
C ALA A 61 1.01 -10.57 7.11
N ILE A 62 1.73 -11.25 8.01
CA ILE A 62 1.43 -12.64 8.39
C ILE A 62 0.03 -12.77 8.99
N VAL A 63 -0.35 -11.83 9.87
CA VAL A 63 -1.64 -11.88 10.58
C VAL A 63 -2.80 -11.42 9.70
N PHE A 64 -2.60 -10.34 8.94
CA PHE A 64 -3.66 -9.71 8.15
C PHE A 64 -3.79 -10.26 6.72
N GLY A 65 -2.72 -10.84 6.14
CA GLY A 65 -2.74 -11.41 4.79
C GLY A 65 -3.85 -12.44 4.57
N PRO A 66 -3.92 -13.52 5.36
CA PRO A 66 -4.97 -14.53 5.24
C PRO A 66 -6.37 -13.96 5.49
N THR A 67 -6.50 -13.05 6.46
CA THR A 67 -7.78 -12.45 6.85
C THR A 67 -8.34 -11.53 5.75
N LEU A 68 -7.48 -10.74 5.09
CA LEU A 68 -7.90 -9.77 4.07
C LEU A 68 -8.23 -10.44 2.73
N PHE A 69 -7.45 -11.45 2.34
CA PHE A 69 -7.60 -12.10 1.04
C PHE A 69 -8.33 -13.45 1.12
N GLN A 70 -8.79 -13.85 2.31
CA GLN A 70 -9.43 -15.14 2.57
C GLN A 70 -8.60 -16.32 2.01
N SER A 71 -7.28 -16.18 2.03
CA SER A 71 -6.38 -17.24 1.60
C SER A 71 -6.21 -18.27 2.72
N ASP A 72 -5.95 -19.52 2.35
CA ASP A 72 -5.74 -20.62 3.30
C ASP A 72 -4.38 -20.57 4.02
N GLY A 73 -3.68 -19.42 3.95
CA GLY A 73 -2.37 -19.19 4.56
C GLY A 73 -1.23 -20.00 3.96
N LYS A 74 -1.48 -20.82 2.92
CA LYS A 74 -0.44 -21.65 2.29
C LYS A 74 0.41 -20.88 1.29
N ASP A 75 -0.12 -19.79 0.74
CA ASP A 75 0.57 -18.91 -0.18
C ASP A 75 0.84 -17.54 0.47
N TYR A 76 2.12 -17.19 0.60
CA TYR A 76 2.58 -15.92 1.15
C TYR A 76 2.28 -14.72 0.22
N THR A 77 1.77 -14.96 -0.99
CA THR A 77 1.37 -13.89 -1.93
C THR A 77 0.41 -12.89 -1.29
N ALA A 78 -0.57 -13.34 -0.50
CA ALA A 78 -1.49 -12.46 0.22
C ALA A 78 -0.76 -11.57 1.25
N GLY A 79 0.21 -12.13 1.98
CA GLY A 79 1.05 -11.40 2.91
C GLY A 79 1.87 -10.32 2.19
N ARG A 80 2.52 -10.67 1.09
CA ARG A 80 3.30 -9.73 0.26
C ARG A 80 2.49 -8.54 -0.23
N VAL A 81 1.24 -8.76 -0.64
CA VAL A 81 0.36 -7.66 -1.05
C VAL A 81 0.04 -6.75 0.14
N VAL A 82 -0.19 -7.30 1.33
CA VAL A 82 -0.40 -6.49 2.55
C VAL A 82 0.86 -5.70 2.91
N GLU A 83 2.04 -6.32 2.82
CA GLU A 83 3.34 -5.64 3.01
C GLU A 83 3.45 -4.42 2.10
N GLU A 84 3.30 -4.62 0.78
CA GLU A 84 3.43 -3.55 -0.21
C GLU A 84 2.36 -2.45 -0.03
N LEU A 85 1.12 -2.81 0.34
CA LEU A 85 0.06 -1.83 0.61
C LEU A 85 0.34 -0.96 1.85
N ILE A 86 0.93 -1.54 2.90
CA ILE A 86 1.30 -0.80 4.12
C ILE A 86 2.54 0.06 3.83
N GLU A 87 3.57 -0.48 3.18
CA GLU A 87 4.83 0.21 2.88
C GLU A 87 4.58 1.47 2.02
N HIS A 88 3.76 1.33 0.99
CA HIS A 88 3.46 2.41 0.03
C HIS A 88 2.09 3.07 0.26
N TYR A 89 1.58 3.05 1.50
CA TYR A 89 0.24 3.54 1.82
C TYR A 89 -0.04 4.96 1.30
N THR A 90 0.90 5.89 1.48
CA THR A 90 0.75 7.31 1.08
C THR A 90 0.57 7.46 -0.43
N ASP A 91 1.35 6.71 -1.21
CA ASP A 91 1.30 6.76 -2.68
C ASP A 91 0.08 6.01 -3.22
N VAL A 92 -0.20 4.81 -2.70
CA VAL A 92 -1.30 3.95 -3.15
C VAL A 92 -2.67 4.59 -2.87
N PHE A 93 -2.84 5.28 -1.74
CA PHE A 93 -4.10 5.93 -1.36
C PHE A 93 -4.13 7.44 -1.58
N GLU A 94 -3.10 8.00 -2.23
CA GLU A 94 -2.95 9.43 -2.54
C GLU A 94 -3.16 10.33 -1.31
N VAL A 95 -2.63 9.90 -0.17
CA VAL A 95 -2.78 10.63 1.08
C VAL A 95 -1.77 11.77 1.08
N ARG A 96 -2.29 13.00 0.96
CA ARG A 96 -1.49 14.19 1.23
C ARG A 96 -1.29 14.27 2.73
N ASP A 97 -0.05 14.16 3.20
CA ASP A 97 0.29 14.48 4.58
C ASP A 97 -0.11 15.95 4.84
N THR A 98 -1.19 16.17 5.58
CA THR A 98 -1.59 17.51 6.02
C THR A 98 -0.72 18.03 7.17
N VAL A 99 0.44 17.42 7.42
CA VAL A 99 1.38 17.81 8.47
C VAL A 99 2.53 18.62 7.88
N ASN A 100 2.22 19.80 7.32
CA ASN A 100 3.11 20.98 7.32
C ASN A 100 2.44 22.24 6.77
N SER A 101 1.33 22.65 7.39
CA SER A 101 0.85 24.03 7.29
C SER A 101 0.39 24.45 8.68
N ASN A 102 1.36 24.63 9.57
CA ASN A 102 1.14 25.44 10.76
C ASN A 102 1.25 26.91 10.31
N PRO A 103 0.22 27.75 10.53
CA PRO A 103 0.31 29.18 10.28
C PRO A 103 1.34 29.87 11.19
#